data_AF-A0A1Y3N2V9-F1
#
_entry.id   AF-A0A1Y3N2V9-F1
#
_cell.length_a   1.000
_cell.length_b   1.000
_cell.length_c   1.000
_cell.angle_alpha   90.00
_cell.angle_beta   90.00
_cell.angle_gamma   90.00
#
_symmetry.space_group_name_H-M   'P 1'
#
loop_
_entity.id
_entity.type
_entity.pdbx_description
1 polymer ?
#
loop_
_entity_poly.entity_id
_entity_poly.type
_entity_poly.pdbx_seq_one_letter_code
_entity_poly.pdbx_strand_id
1 'polypeptide(L)'
;MEQAKIIQTALEHTTLKKITQATEIYYDPDPTKTIIEEDRDFVEAYWDMELNTDSEVNPDLLSPWVLRIKIDEQKKMDKQLSMEQIAGKIIEEFPSDLWCIHSDDNAENLAVLARIKNDSASKEDEQQTIEEDVFLKTVENMMLNSITLC
;
A
#
# COMPACT_ATOMS: atom_id res chain seq x y z
N MET A 1 23.28 -1.27 -25.03
CA MET A 1 23.35 -0.70 -23.67
C MET A 1 22.13 -1.09 -22.83
N GLU A 2 20.95 -1.20 -23.43
CA GLU A 2 19.70 -1.66 -22.77
C GLU A 2 19.83 -2.98 -21.99
N GLN A 3 20.39 -4.03 -22.59
CA GLN A 3 20.47 -5.37 -21.95
C GLN A 3 21.37 -5.40 -20.71
N ALA A 4 22.41 -4.57 -20.65
CA ALA A 4 23.28 -4.50 -19.48
C ALA A 4 22.56 -3.85 -18.29
N LYS A 5 21.70 -2.85 -18.56
CA LYS A 5 20.90 -2.17 -17.54
C LYS A 5 19.86 -3.11 -16.92
N ILE A 6 19.21 -3.93 -17.76
CA ILE A 6 18.24 -4.96 -17.31
C ILE A 6 18.89 -6.00 -16.39
N ILE A 7 20.05 -6.53 -16.77
CA ILE A 7 20.79 -7.52 -15.96
C ILE A 7 21.30 -6.91 -14.65
N GLN A 8 21.69 -5.63 -14.68
CA GLN A 8 22.12 -4.90 -13.50
C GLN A 8 20.98 -4.69 -12.50
N THR A 9 19.80 -4.25 -12.96
CA THR A 9 18.61 -4.09 -12.12
C THR A 9 18.17 -5.42 -11.49
N ALA A 10 18.27 -6.53 -12.21
CA ALA A 10 17.90 -7.86 -11.71
C ALA A 10 18.85 -8.42 -10.63
N LEU A 11 20.04 -7.84 -10.44
CA LEU A 11 21.01 -8.24 -9.42
C LEU A 11 21.07 -7.24 -8.24
N GLU A 12 20.31 -6.16 -8.30
CA GLU A 12 20.46 -5.04 -7.39
C GLU A 12 19.41 -5.08 -6.27
N HIS A 13 19.82 -5.51 -5.07
CA HIS A 13 18.97 -5.57 -3.89
C HIS A 13 18.29 -4.21 -3.62
N THR A 14 17.04 -4.09 -4.01
CA THR A 14 16.25 -2.85 -3.89
C THR A 14 15.16 -3.08 -2.87
N THR A 15 15.25 -2.38 -1.73
CA THR A 15 14.18 -2.42 -0.74
C THR A 15 13.13 -1.36 -1.04
N LEU A 16 11.90 -1.56 -0.54
CA LEU A 16 10.81 -0.60 -0.67
C LEU A 16 11.25 0.81 -0.26
N LYS A 17 11.96 0.92 0.87
CA LYS A 17 12.52 2.19 1.36
C LYS A 17 13.41 2.95 0.38
N LYS A 18 14.08 2.29 -0.55
CA LYS A 18 14.91 3.01 -1.55
C LYS A 18 14.03 3.79 -2.52
N ILE A 19 12.88 3.23 -2.91
CA ILE A 19 11.95 3.82 -3.87
C ILE A 19 10.82 4.62 -3.20
N THR A 20 10.64 4.51 -1.89
CA THR A 20 9.70 5.34 -1.12
C THR A 20 10.20 6.78 -1.03
N GLN A 21 9.31 7.72 -1.35
CA GLN A 21 9.52 9.16 -1.15
C GLN A 21 9.17 9.55 0.30
N ALA A 22 7.99 9.13 0.78
CA ALA A 22 7.52 9.39 2.13
C ALA A 22 6.47 8.35 2.55
N THR A 23 6.30 8.19 3.87
CA THR A 23 5.22 7.44 4.49
C THR A 23 4.39 8.35 5.36
N GLU A 24 3.07 8.19 5.30
CA GLU A 24 2.10 9.01 6.02
C GLU A 24 1.04 8.08 6.61
N ILE A 25 0.62 8.33 7.84
CA ILE A 25 -0.47 7.58 8.49
C ILE A 25 -1.66 8.51 8.63
N TYR A 26 -2.81 8.11 8.08
CA TYR A 26 -4.06 8.85 8.18
C TYR A 26 -5.11 8.04 8.92
N TYR A 27 -5.97 8.74 9.65
CA TYR A 27 -7.25 8.20 10.08
C TYR A 27 -8.28 8.49 8.99
N ASP A 28 -8.68 7.45 8.27
CA ASP A 28 -9.56 7.50 7.11
C ASP A 28 -10.68 6.45 7.28
N PRO A 29 -11.80 6.82 7.93
CA PRO A 29 -12.74 5.87 8.54
C PRO A 29 -13.59 5.08 7.55
N ASP A 30 -13.76 5.57 6.32
CA ASP A 30 -14.53 4.89 5.27
C ASP A 30 -13.55 4.25 4.29
N PRO A 31 -13.39 2.92 4.23
CA PRO A 31 -12.44 2.29 3.32
C PRO A 31 -12.83 2.42 1.85
N THR A 32 -14.13 2.62 1.55
CA THR A 32 -14.66 2.74 0.18
C THR A 32 -14.44 4.12 -0.43
N LYS A 33 -14.06 5.08 0.41
CA LYS A 33 -13.75 6.47 0.04
C LYS A 33 -12.42 6.85 0.66
N THR A 34 -12.00 8.08 0.42
CA THR A 34 -10.85 8.61 1.12
C THR A 34 -10.97 10.10 1.39
N ILE A 35 -10.50 10.51 2.56
CA ILE A 35 -10.30 11.91 2.91
C ILE A 35 -9.09 12.52 2.19
N ILE A 36 -8.22 11.69 1.61
CA ILE A 36 -6.99 12.11 0.93
C ILE A 36 -7.36 12.52 -0.50
N GLU A 37 -7.49 13.82 -0.73
CA GLU A 37 -7.94 14.40 -2.00
C GLU A 37 -7.20 13.86 -3.22
N GLU A 38 -5.87 13.72 -3.12
CA GLU A 38 -5.01 13.27 -4.22
C GLU A 38 -5.14 11.78 -4.57
N ASP A 39 -5.79 10.99 -3.71
CA ASP A 39 -5.97 9.55 -3.91
C ASP A 39 -7.41 9.16 -4.30
N ARG A 40 -8.36 10.11 -4.24
CA ARG A 40 -9.79 9.85 -4.45
C ARG A 40 -10.08 9.12 -5.74
N ASP A 41 -9.51 9.59 -6.84
CA ASP A 41 -9.81 9.07 -8.18
C ASP A 41 -9.53 7.57 -8.28
N PHE A 42 -8.39 7.09 -7.77
CA PHE A 42 -8.04 5.66 -7.86
C PHE A 42 -8.72 4.83 -6.77
N VAL A 43 -8.99 5.40 -5.58
CA VAL A 43 -9.72 4.69 -4.52
C VAL A 43 -11.16 4.43 -4.94
N GLU A 44 -11.85 5.44 -5.48
CA GLU A 44 -13.22 5.29 -5.98
C GLU A 44 -13.28 4.31 -7.15
N ALA A 45 -12.37 4.43 -8.12
CA ALA A 45 -12.31 3.50 -9.25
C ALA A 45 -12.06 2.05 -8.83
N TYR A 46 -11.22 1.82 -7.81
CA TYR A 46 -10.95 0.49 -7.27
C TYR A 46 -12.21 -0.13 -6.68
N TRP A 47 -12.91 0.60 -5.81
CA TRP A 47 -14.12 0.08 -5.16
C TRP A 47 -15.31 -0.02 -6.09
N ASP A 48 -15.43 0.87 -7.07
CA ASP A 48 -16.42 0.72 -8.14
C ASP A 48 -16.18 -0.59 -8.90
N MET A 49 -14.93 -0.97 -9.18
CA MET A 49 -14.65 -2.26 -9.81
C MET A 49 -15.01 -3.42 -8.87
N GLU A 50 -14.59 -3.36 -7.61
CA GLU A 50 -14.74 -4.45 -6.64
C GLU A 50 -16.18 -4.70 -6.20
N LEU A 51 -16.99 -3.65 -6.07
CA LEU A 51 -18.41 -3.75 -5.72
C LEU A 51 -19.27 -4.22 -6.91
N ASN A 52 -18.77 -4.04 -8.14
CA ASN A 52 -19.44 -4.51 -9.36
C ASN A 52 -18.98 -5.92 -9.79
N THR A 53 -18.02 -6.52 -9.08
CA THR A 53 -17.62 -7.92 -9.24
C THR A 53 -18.22 -8.75 -8.10
N ASP A 54 -18.35 -10.07 -8.27
CA ASP A 54 -18.77 -11.00 -7.19
C ASP A 54 -17.63 -11.21 -6.16
N SER A 55 -16.95 -10.13 -5.78
CA SER A 55 -15.86 -10.22 -4.80
C SER A 55 -16.39 -10.33 -3.37
N GLU A 56 -15.74 -11.17 -2.57
CA GLU A 56 -16.10 -11.40 -1.16
C GLU A 56 -15.45 -10.39 -0.20
N VAL A 57 -14.83 -9.32 -0.72
CA VAL A 57 -14.17 -8.31 0.11
C VAL A 57 -15.21 -7.54 0.91
N ASN A 58 -15.09 -7.60 2.24
CA ASN A 58 -15.90 -6.81 3.15
C ASN A 58 -15.09 -5.60 3.66
N PRO A 59 -15.40 -4.37 3.20
CA PRO A 59 -14.73 -3.15 3.67
C PRO A 59 -14.80 -2.96 5.18
N ASP A 60 -15.86 -3.44 5.85
CA ASP A 60 -16.04 -3.30 7.30
C ASP A 60 -14.98 -4.06 8.13
N LEU A 61 -14.24 -4.97 7.50
CA LEU A 61 -13.13 -5.69 8.11
C LEU A 61 -11.79 -4.94 7.97
N LEU A 62 -11.77 -3.78 7.31
CA LEU A 62 -10.56 -2.97 7.14
C LEU A 62 -10.46 -1.93 8.25
N SER A 63 -9.26 -1.80 8.83
CA SER A 63 -8.99 -0.78 9.85
C SER A 63 -9.24 0.64 9.28
N PRO A 64 -9.77 1.57 10.10
CA PRO A 64 -9.94 2.97 9.71
C PRO A 64 -8.61 3.69 9.53
N TRP A 65 -7.50 3.09 9.96
CA TRP A 65 -6.19 3.65 9.72
C TRP A 65 -5.60 3.18 8.38
N VAL A 66 -5.03 4.13 7.65
CA VAL A 66 -4.36 3.87 6.37
C VAL A 66 -2.90 4.31 6.46
N LEU A 67 -2.01 3.39 6.10
CA LEU A 67 -0.61 3.70 5.82
C LEU A 67 -0.49 4.02 4.33
N ARG A 68 -0.15 5.26 4.05
CA ARG A 68 0.07 5.76 2.70
C ARG A 68 1.56 5.83 2.40
N ILE A 69 1.97 5.12 1.36
CA ILE A 69 3.36 5.02 0.90
C ILE A 69 3.46 5.77 -0.42
N LYS A 70 4.07 6.96 -0.41
CA LYS A 70 4.39 7.73 -1.62
C LYS A 70 5.61 7.14 -2.29
N ILE A 71 5.51 6.84 -3.58
CA ILE A 71 6.58 6.28 -4.38
C ILE A 71 7.26 7.39 -5.19
N ASP A 72 8.59 7.36 -5.21
CA ASP A 72 9.41 8.25 -6.03
C ASP A 72 9.40 7.74 -7.49
N GLU A 73 8.74 8.51 -8.36
CA GLU A 73 8.58 8.18 -9.78
C GLU A 73 9.93 7.96 -10.49
N GLN A 74 10.93 8.80 -10.22
CA GLN A 74 12.23 8.70 -10.86
C GLN A 74 12.92 7.40 -10.47
N LYS A 75 12.91 7.06 -9.18
CA LYS A 75 13.54 5.83 -8.68
C LYS A 75 12.79 4.58 -9.14
N LYS A 76 11.46 4.62 -9.18
CA LYS A 76 10.64 3.54 -9.74
C LYS A 76 11.00 3.29 -11.21
N MET A 77 11.09 4.36 -12.01
CA MET A 77 11.43 4.28 -13.43
C MET A 77 12.86 3.76 -13.64
N ASP A 78 13.82 4.21 -12.84
CA ASP A 78 15.21 3.71 -12.89
C ASP A 78 15.30 2.21 -12.62
N LYS A 79 14.42 1.71 -11.74
CA LYS A 79 14.30 0.29 -11.38
C LYS A 79 13.36 -0.50 -12.27
N GLN A 80 12.71 0.13 -13.24
CA GLN A 80 11.76 -0.50 -14.16
C GLN A 80 10.65 -1.29 -13.43
N LEU A 81 10.17 -0.76 -12.30
CA LEU A 81 9.09 -1.35 -11.50
C LEU A 81 7.74 -0.74 -11.87
N SER A 82 6.68 -1.55 -11.88
CA SER A 82 5.29 -1.07 -11.94
C SER A 82 4.70 -0.91 -10.52
N MET A 83 3.66 -0.08 -10.39
CA MET A 83 2.91 0.03 -9.13
C MET A 83 2.28 -1.30 -8.72
N GLU A 84 1.80 -2.08 -9.69
CA GLU A 84 1.26 -3.44 -9.46
C GLU A 84 2.32 -4.37 -8.86
N GLN A 85 3.56 -4.35 -9.38
CA GLN A 85 4.66 -5.16 -8.82
C GLN A 85 5.00 -4.75 -7.39
N ILE A 86 5.03 -3.44 -7.11
CA ILE A 86 5.33 -2.91 -5.78
C ILE A 86 4.24 -3.32 -4.79
N ALA A 87 2.96 -3.11 -5.13
CA ALA A 87 1.83 -3.49 -4.30
C ALA A 87 1.75 -5.00 -4.11
N GLY A 88 1.95 -5.78 -5.17
CA GLY A 88 1.99 -7.24 -5.11
C GLY A 88 3.06 -7.76 -4.14
N LYS A 89 4.26 -7.16 -4.15
CA LYS A 89 5.32 -7.51 -3.20
C LYS A 89 4.95 -7.20 -1.75
N ILE A 90 4.26 -6.10 -1.51
CA ILE A 90 3.77 -5.76 -0.16
C ILE A 90 2.74 -6.79 0.32
N ILE A 91 1.79 -7.17 -0.54
CA ILE A 91 0.76 -8.16 -0.23
C ILE A 91 1.37 -9.56 -0.04
N GLU A 92 2.37 -9.95 -0.83
CA GLU A 92 3.05 -11.25 -0.69
C GLU A 92 3.73 -11.42 0.68
N GLU A 93 4.27 -10.34 1.24
CA GLU A 93 4.93 -10.36 2.55
C GLU A 93 3.90 -10.37 3.71
N PHE A 94 2.73 -9.78 3.51
CA PHE A 94 1.67 -9.63 4.54
C PHE A 94 0.27 -10.02 4.02
N PRO A 95 0.07 -11.26 3.53
CA PRO A 95 -1.16 -11.63 2.82
C PRO A 95 -2.40 -11.67 3.73
N SER A 96 -2.21 -12.06 4.99
CA SER A 96 -3.26 -12.16 5.99
C SER A 96 -3.51 -10.84 6.72
N ASP A 97 -2.49 -9.97 6.81
CA ASP A 97 -2.54 -8.79 7.68
C ASP A 97 -2.94 -7.52 6.94
N LEU A 98 -2.60 -7.41 5.63
CA LEU A 98 -2.77 -6.16 4.88
C LEU A 98 -3.71 -6.31 3.68
N TRP A 99 -4.48 -5.25 3.47
CA TRP A 99 -5.19 -4.94 2.24
C TRP A 99 -4.54 -3.74 1.58
N CYS A 100 -4.17 -3.84 0.31
CA CYS A 100 -3.47 -2.76 -0.39
C CYS A 100 -4.23 -2.35 -1.65
N ILE A 101 -4.32 -1.05 -1.86
CA ILE A 101 -4.79 -0.40 -3.09
C ILE A 101 -3.64 0.47 -3.60
N HIS A 102 -3.48 0.61 -4.91
CA HIS A 102 -2.43 1.44 -5.47
C HIS A 102 -2.94 2.32 -6.61
N SER A 103 -2.24 3.40 -6.87
CA SER A 103 -2.45 4.22 -8.06
C SER A 103 -1.97 3.51 -9.33
N ASP A 104 -2.45 3.95 -10.49
CA ASP A 104 -1.87 3.57 -11.76
C ASP A 104 -0.46 4.14 -11.96
N ASP A 105 0.33 3.53 -12.86
CA ASP A 105 1.68 4.00 -13.22
C ASP A 105 1.71 5.40 -13.84
N ASN A 106 0.56 5.90 -14.34
CA ASN A 106 0.41 7.20 -14.99
C ASN A 106 -0.19 8.28 -14.07
N ALA A 107 -0.48 7.95 -12.82
CA ALA A 107 -1.03 8.91 -11.87
C ALA A 107 -0.02 10.03 -11.57
N GLU A 108 -0.51 11.25 -11.36
CA GLU A 108 0.33 12.38 -10.95
C GLU A 108 1.04 12.12 -9.61
N ASN A 109 0.37 11.38 -8.72
CA ASN A 109 0.91 10.95 -7.44
C ASN A 109 0.92 9.43 -7.37
N LEU A 110 2.12 8.85 -7.30
CA LEU A 110 2.27 7.40 -7.15
C LEU A 110 2.17 7.01 -5.68
N ALA A 111 1.13 6.25 -5.34
CA ALA A 111 0.86 5.88 -3.95
C ALA A 111 0.39 4.43 -3.83
N VAL A 112 0.77 3.80 -2.72
CA VAL A 112 0.16 2.57 -2.22
C VAL A 112 -0.51 2.88 -0.88
N LEU A 113 -1.79 2.53 -0.77
CA LEU A 113 -2.58 2.62 0.46
C LEU A 113 -2.71 1.23 1.07
N ALA A 114 -2.14 1.03 2.24
CA ALA A 114 -2.22 -0.21 2.99
C ALA A 114 -3.12 -0.03 4.22
N ARG A 115 -4.10 -0.91 4.39
CA ARG A 115 -4.97 -1.01 5.57
C ARG A 115 -4.80 -2.38 6.22
N ILE A 116 -5.00 -2.45 7.53
CA ILE A 116 -4.96 -3.72 8.27
C ILE A 116 -6.27 -4.48 8.05
N LYS A 117 -6.19 -5.78 7.83
CA LYS A 117 -7.33 -6.69 7.83
C LYS A 117 -7.61 -7.16 9.25
N ASN A 118 -8.82 -6.93 9.73
CA ASN A 118 -9.30 -7.41 11.01
C ASN A 118 -10.11 -8.70 10.81
N ASP A 119 -9.61 -9.83 11.32
CA ASP A 119 -10.30 -11.13 11.28
C ASP A 119 -11.58 -11.16 12.14
N SER A 120 -11.80 -10.16 12.99
CA SER A 120 -13.03 -9.99 13.75
C SER A 120 -13.45 -8.52 13.73
N ALA A 121 -14.71 -8.26 13.35
CA ALA A 121 -15.36 -6.95 13.43
C ALA A 121 -15.64 -6.55 14.90
N SER A 122 -14.62 -6.61 15.74
CA SER A 122 -14.66 -6.19 17.13
C SER A 122 -14.66 -4.67 17.13
N LYS A 123 -15.80 -4.09 17.46
CA LYS A 123 -16.05 -2.64 17.44
C LYS A 123 -15.19 -1.93 18.49
N GLU A 124 -14.42 -0.95 18.02
CA GLU A 124 -13.99 0.27 18.69
C GLU A 124 -14.03 0.27 20.22
N ASP A 125 -13.06 -0.39 20.86
CA ASP A 125 -12.64 -0.06 22.22
C ASP A 125 -11.46 0.94 22.16
N GLU A 126 -11.41 1.95 23.03
CA GLU A 126 -10.28 2.92 23.11
C GLU A 126 -8.90 2.23 23.28
N GLN A 127 -8.89 1.01 23.85
CA GLN A 127 -7.70 0.18 23.94
C GLN A 127 -7.27 -0.42 22.58
N GLN A 128 -8.21 -0.81 21.71
CA GLN A 128 -7.89 -1.28 20.36
C GLN A 128 -7.31 -0.16 19.50
N THR A 129 -7.80 1.09 19.62
CA THR A 129 -7.28 2.21 18.82
C THR A 129 -5.81 2.53 19.16
N ILE A 130 -5.43 2.39 20.43
CA ILE A 130 -4.05 2.56 20.88
C ILE A 130 -3.17 1.40 20.38
N GLU A 131 -3.69 0.18 20.36
CA GLU A 131 -2.99 -0.99 19.81
C GLU A 131 -2.79 -0.88 18.28
N GLU A 132 -3.76 -0.35 17.54
CA GLU A 132 -3.66 -0.13 16.09
C GLU A 132 -2.61 0.93 15.73
N ASP A 133 -2.52 2.08 16.42
CA ASP A 133 -1.49 3.10 16.16
C ASP A 133 -0.07 2.57 16.42
N VAL A 134 0.10 1.78 17.49
CA VAL A 134 1.37 1.10 17.79
C VAL A 134 1.68 0.05 16.73
N PHE A 135 0.68 -0.69 16.26
CA PHE A 135 0.84 -1.67 15.19
C PHE A 135 1.24 -1.02 13.87
N LEU A 136 0.61 0.09 13.46
CA LEU A 136 0.95 0.78 12.22
C LEU A 136 2.37 1.35 12.22
N LYS A 137 2.82 1.90 13.35
CA LYS A 137 4.22 2.33 13.51
C LYS A 137 5.21 1.16 13.47
N THR A 138 4.78 -0.01 13.93
CA THR A 138 5.58 -1.24 13.87
C THR A 138 5.63 -1.77 12.44
N VAL A 139 4.48 -1.79 11.76
CA VAL A 139 4.33 -2.19 10.36
C VAL A 139 5.08 -1.25 9.43
N GLU A 140 5.04 0.05 9.64
CA GLU A 140 5.83 1.03 8.88
C GLU A 140 7.34 0.71 9.00
N ASN A 141 7.83 0.52 10.22
CA ASN A 141 9.24 0.20 10.46
C ASN A 141 9.64 -1.18 9.92
N MET A 142 8.73 -2.16 9.93
CA MET A 142 8.96 -3.47 9.33
C MET A 142 8.98 -3.36 7.80
N MET A 143 7.92 -2.86 7.18
CA MET A 143 7.77 -2.77 5.73
C MET A 143 8.90 -1.99 5.05
N LEU A 144 9.33 -0.87 5.63
CA LEU A 144 10.41 -0.07 5.04
C LEU A 144 11.78 -0.79 5.09
N ASN A 145 12.03 -1.63 6.09
CA ASN A 145 13.34 -2.25 6.26
C ASN A 145 13.41 -3.71 5.77
N SER A 146 12.28 -4.41 5.64
CA SER A 146 12.25 -5.84 5.30
C SER A 146 11.86 -6.14 3.86
N ILE A 147 11.04 -5.30 3.20
CA ILE A 147 10.49 -5.64 1.88
C ILE A 147 11.57 -5.43 0.80
N THR A 148 11.97 -6.54 0.17
CA THR A 148 12.86 -6.56 -1.00
C THR A 148 12.03 -6.70 -2.27
N LEU A 149 12.27 -5.81 -3.23
CA LEU A 149 11.50 -5.70 -4.48
C LEU A 149 12.21 -6.41 -5.65
N CYS A 150 13.54 -6.40 -5.65
CA CYS A 150 14.40 -7.12 -6.59
C CYS A 150 15.78 -7.38 -5.97
#